data_AF-A0A3N4P282-F1
#
_entry.id   AF-A0A3N4P282-F1
#
_cell.length_a   1.000
_cell.length_b   1.000
_cell.length_c   1.000
_cell.angle_alpha   90.00
_cell.angle_beta   90.00
_cell.angle_gamma   90.00
#
_symmetry.space_group_name_H-M   'P 1'
#
loop_
_entity.id
_entity.type
_entity.pdbx_description
1 polymer ?
#
loop_
_entity_poly.entity_id
_entity_poly.type
_entity_poly.pdbx_seq_one_letter_code
_entity_poly.pdbx_strand_id
1 'polypeptide(L)' 'MSQVTSCPTCGGKSKFKENNNKITYQAIEDDELIKKVVQLKKAMHKYKEKAEKLEKELAEIKAKS' A
#
# COMPACT_ATOMS: atom_id res chain seq x y z
N MET A 1 6.27 -2.06 5.92
CA MET A 1 4.82 -2.33 5.76
C MET A 1 4.34 -3.10 6.98
N SER A 2 3.14 -2.83 7.51
CA SER A 2 2.61 -3.64 8.63
C SER A 2 2.34 -5.07 8.17
N GLN A 3 2.78 -6.05 8.95
CA GLN A 3 2.46 -7.45 8.68
C GLN A 3 0.97 -7.69 9.00
N VAL A 4 0.21 -8.12 8.01
CA VAL A 4 -1.22 -8.44 8.16
C VAL A 4 -1.36 -9.96 8.16
N THR A 5 -2.00 -10.50 9.18
CA THR A 5 -2.24 -11.93 9.34
C THR A 5 -3.67 -12.19 9.84
N SER A 6 -4.11 -13.44 9.75
CA SER A 6 -5.35 -13.85 10.39
C SER A 6 -5.11 -14.02 11.89
N CYS A 7 -6.01 -13.47 12.71
CA CYS A 7 -5.99 -13.65 14.15
C CYS A 7 -6.19 -15.14 14.46
N PRO A 8 -5.33 -15.78 15.26
CA PRO A 8 -5.44 -17.21 15.57
C PRO A 8 -6.69 -17.55 16.40
N THR A 9 -7.30 -16.56 17.07
CA THR A 9 -8.45 -16.78 17.97
C THR A 9 -9.80 -16.63 17.25
N CYS A 10 -9.96 -15.62 16.41
CA CYS A 10 -11.25 -15.31 15.75
C CYS A 10 -11.21 -15.39 14.22
N GLY A 11 -10.04 -15.66 13.61
CA GLY A 11 -9.87 -15.74 12.16
C GLY A 11 -9.89 -14.41 11.40
N GLY A 12 -10.26 -13.30 12.06
CA GLY A 12 -10.33 -11.97 11.46
C GLY A 12 -8.96 -11.43 11.00
N LYS A 13 -8.95 -10.49 10.05
CA LYS A 13 -7.71 -9.84 9.61
C LYS A 13 -7.20 -8.87 10.67
N SER A 14 -5.92 -9.01 11.01
CA SER A 14 -5.27 -8.25 12.06
C SER A 14 -3.85 -7.86 11.68
N LYS A 15 -3.38 -6.73 12.19
CA LYS A 15 -1.96 -6.37 12.18
C LYS A 15 -1.24 -7.18 13.25
N PHE A 16 -0.21 -7.88 12.82
CA PHE A 16 0.76 -8.51 13.70
C PHE A 16 1.80 -7.47 14.15
N LYS A 17 2.04 -7.40 15.45
CA LYS A 17 3.12 -6.60 16.05
C LYS A 17 3.80 -7.44 17.12
N GLU A 18 5.11 -7.56 17.01
CA GLU A 18 5.96 -8.19 18.02
C GLU A 18 6.85 -7.12 18.65
N ASN A 19 6.72 -6.93 19.96
CA ASN A 19 7.56 -6.02 20.74
C ASN A 19 7.96 -6.72 22.03
N ASN A 20 9.26 -6.83 22.32
CA ASN A 20 9.81 -7.37 23.57
C ASN A 20 9.17 -8.73 23.97
N ASN A 21 9.16 -9.69 23.03
CA ASN A 21 8.54 -11.03 23.17
C ASN A 21 7.02 -11.04 23.43
N LYS A 22 6.33 -9.89 23.32
CA LYS A 22 4.88 -9.82 23.36
C LYS A 22 4.33 -9.69 21.95
N ILE A 23 3.54 -10.68 21.55
CA ILE A 23 2.81 -10.69 20.29
C ILE A 23 1.45 -10.02 20.53
N THR A 24 1.13 -9.06 19.67
CA THR A 24 -0.18 -8.40 19.66
C THR A 24 -0.81 -8.51 18.28
N TYR A 25 -2.09 -8.86 18.27
CA TYR A 25 -2.93 -8.89 17.09
C TYR A 25 -3.93 -7.74 17.21
N GLN A 26 -3.76 -6.72 16.39
CA GLN A 26 -4.68 -5.57 16.36
C GLN A 26 -5.64 -5.75 15.19
N ALA A 27 -6.94 -5.83 15.46
CA ALA A 27 -7.96 -5.93 14.40
C ALA A 27 -7.83 -4.75 13.42
N ILE A 28 -7.99 -5.04 12.14
CA ILE A 28 -8.07 -3.99 11.12
C ILE A 28 -9.54 -3.62 10.99
N GLU A 29 -9.87 -2.41 11.41
CA GLU A 29 -11.21 -1.85 11.36
C GLU A 29 -11.47 -1.13 10.01
N ASP A 30 -12.74 -0.89 9.70
CA ASP A 30 -13.19 -0.32 8.43
C ASP A 30 -12.57 1.06 8.16
N ASP A 31 -12.52 1.94 9.16
CA ASP A 31 -11.90 3.26 9.03
C ASP A 31 -10.40 3.20 8.69
N GLU A 32 -9.70 2.22 9.25
CA GLU A 32 -8.30 2.00 8.96
C GLU A 32 -8.09 1.45 7.54
N LEU A 33 -8.99 0.55 7.11
CA LEU A 33 -9.01 0.01 5.77
C LEU A 33 -9.27 1.11 4.73
N ILE A 34 -10.27 1.96 4.97
CA ILE A 34 -10.62 3.11 4.11
C ILE A 34 -9.42 4.05 3.98
N LYS A 35 -8.76 4.40 5.08
CA LYS A 35 -7.55 5.25 5.05
C LYS A 35 -6.45 4.64 4.18
N LYS A 36 -6.19 3.34 4.31
CA LYS A 36 -5.19 2.63 3.49
C LYS A 36 -5.56 2.58 2.01
N VAL A 37 -6.83 2.35 1.69
CA VAL A 37 -7.31 2.37 0.30
C VAL A 37 -7.13 3.76 -0.31
N VAL A 38 -7.44 4.83 0.43
CA VAL A 38 -7.21 6.21 -0.03
C VAL A 38 -5.73 6.48 -0.27
N GLN A 39 -4.84 6.04 0.64
CA GLN A 39 -3.39 6.17 0.47
C GLN A 39 -2.90 5.44 -0.79
N LEU A 40 -3.39 4.21 -1.03
CA LEU A 40 -3.04 3.42 -2.21
C LEU A 40 -3.47 4.12 -3.51
N LYS A 41 -4.71 4.61 -3.58
CA LYS A 41 -5.21 5.34 -4.75
C LYS A 41 -4.37 6.59 -5.05
N LYS A 42 -3.99 7.35 -4.02
CA LYS A 42 -3.12 8.52 -4.16
C LYS A 42 -1.73 8.13 -4.68
N ALA A 43 -1.14 7.06 -4.17
CA ALA A 43 0.16 6.58 -4.63
C ALA A 43 0.09 6.14 -6.10
N MET A 44 -0.92 5.34 -6.46
CA MET A 44 -1.13 4.89 -7.84
C MET A 44 -1.31 6.06 -8.82
N HIS A 45 -2.06 7.09 -8.42
CA HIS A 45 -2.23 8.28 -9.26
C HIS A 45 -0.89 8.98 -9.51
N LYS A 46 -0.07 9.19 -8.48
CA LYS A 46 1.28 9.78 -8.62
C LYS A 46 2.19 8.95 -9.51
N TYR A 47 2.11 7.62 -9.43
CA TYR A 47 2.90 6.74 -10.30
C TYR A 47 2.43 6.81 -11.75
N LYS A 48 1.11 6.89 -11.98
CA LYS A 48 0.53 7.09 -13.31
C LYS A 48 1.01 8.39 -13.95
N GLU A 49 0.92 9.51 -13.24
CA GLU A 49 1.41 10.81 -13.74
C GLU A 49 2.90 10.77 -14.10
N LYS A 50 3.72 10.12 -13.27
CA LYS A 50 5.14 9.94 -13.54
C LYS A 50 5.39 9.07 -14.77
N ALA A 51 4.65 7.97 -14.92
CA ALA A 51 4.75 7.08 -16.06
C ALA A 51 4.37 7.82 -17.35
N GLU A 52 3.26 8.54 -17.36
CA GLU A 52 2.82 9.34 -18.52
C GLU A 52 3.83 10.42 -18.90
N LYS A 53 4.47 11.06 -17.92
CA LYS A 53 5.55 12.03 -18.17
C LYS A 53 6.77 11.36 -18.82
N LEU A 54 7.20 10.22 -18.28
CA LEU A 54 8.33 9.46 -18.80
C LEU A 54 8.06 8.92 -20.21
N GLU A 55 6.83 8.49 -20.50
CA GLU A 55 6.42 8.03 -21.83
C GLU A 55 6.49 9.15 -22.86
N LYS A 56 6.06 10.37 -22.51
CA LYS A 56 6.21 11.56 -23.37
C LYS A 56 7.68 11.88 -23.64
N GLU A 57 8.51 11.92 -22.58
CA GLU A 57 9.95 12.18 -22.72
C GLU A 57 10.63 11.11 -23.59
N LEU A 58 10.28 9.83 -23.43
CA LEU A 58 10.76 8.74 -24.27
C LEU A 58 10.33 8.89 -25.73
N ALA A 59 9.09 9.28 -25.98
CA ALA A 59 8.60 9.51 -27.34
C ALA A 59 9.37 10.64 -28.03
N GLU A 60 9.64 11.75 -27.32
CA GLU A 60 10.43 12.86 -27.83
C GLU A 60 11.88 12.47 -28.14
N ILE A 61 12.50 11.68 -27.28
CA ILE A 61 13.86 11.17 -27.50
C ILE A 61 13.88 10.24 -28.72
N LYS A 62 12.94 9.30 -28.81
CA LYS A 62 12.82 8.38 -29.95
C LYS A 62 12.53 9.09 -31.27
N ALA A 63 11.79 10.19 -31.25
CA ALA A 63 11.51 10.99 -32.45
C ALA A 63 12.71 11.83 -32.89
N LYS A 64 13.68 12.09 -32.00
CA LYS A 64 14.94 12.78 -32.28
C LYS A 64 16.10 11.83 -32.62
N SER A 65 15.88 10.52 -32.51
CA SER A 65 16.85 9.46 -32.84
C SER A 65 16.59 8.94 -34.24
#